data_AF-A0A225X5I4-F1
#
_entry.id   AF-A0A225X5I4-F1
#
_cell.length_a   1.000
_cell.length_b   1.000
_cell.length_c   1.000
_cell.angle_alpha   90.00
_cell.angle_beta   90.00
_cell.angle_gamma   90.00
#
_symmetry.space_group_name_H-M   'P 1'
#
loop_
_entity.id
_entity.type
_entity.pdbx_description
1 polymer ?
#
loop_
_entity_poly.entity_id
_entity_poly.type
_entity_poly.pdbx_seq_one_letter_code
_entity_poly.pdbx_strand_id
1 'polypeptide(L)'
;MSDTSNNDAQASIVTDLFGPDSSDSEADEVCDTASSLQEWHDSWEAFFDTLRLYEAQTAQLYRVRSTTNAKARNVKIRAKKRRNEREIFPESFIDYNKKLLCTHGWTTKPRGDGQRSVHHRRSSGCGVTMSATLSLCPDSGTWRIRFTNHKRTHNHQLRRAVYDNYPANRRVTDPDTLIVVNKLVKAAAKPKKILKYLQETTGKN
;
A
#
# COMPACT_ATOMS: atom_id res chain seq x y z
N MET A 1 -60.99 16.45 63.95
CA MET A 1 -61.48 17.03 62.69
C MET A 1 -60.90 16.15 61.59
N SER A 2 -61.56 15.01 61.34
CA SER A 2 -62.50 14.77 60.22
C SER A 2 -61.73 14.76 58.88
N ASP A 3 -61.31 13.59 58.42
CA ASP A 3 -62.07 12.65 57.57
C ASP A 3 -62.10 13.04 56.08
N THR A 4 -61.47 12.16 55.29
CA THR A 4 -62.02 11.51 54.09
C THR A 4 -62.19 12.32 52.78
N SER A 5 -61.46 11.89 51.74
CA SER A 5 -61.98 11.23 50.52
C SER A 5 -60.87 11.27 49.45
N ASN A 6 -60.21 10.18 49.07
CA ASN A 6 -60.66 9.01 48.28
C ASN A 6 -61.37 9.37 46.96
N ASN A 7 -60.77 8.93 45.85
CA ASN A 7 -61.37 8.29 44.67
C ASN A 7 -60.48 8.54 43.43
N ASP A 8 -60.38 7.68 42.42
CA ASP A 8 -60.44 6.23 42.30
C ASP A 8 -60.08 5.92 40.84
N ALA A 9 -59.62 4.70 40.58
CA ALA A 9 -59.82 3.92 39.36
C ALA A 9 -59.26 4.35 37.97
N GLN A 10 -58.37 3.45 37.49
CA GLN A 10 -58.45 2.69 36.23
C GLN A 10 -57.75 3.16 34.92
N ALA A 11 -56.61 2.50 34.67
CA ALA A 11 -56.29 1.59 33.54
C ALA A 11 -56.65 1.92 32.07
N SER A 12 -55.62 1.98 31.22
CA SER A 12 -55.51 1.31 29.89
C SER A 12 -54.11 1.57 29.29
N ILE A 13 -53.26 0.54 29.15
CA ILE A 13 -52.94 -0.19 27.91
C ILE A 13 -52.59 0.71 26.71
N VAL A 14 -51.30 0.83 26.39
CA VAL A 14 -50.72 0.72 25.03
C VAL A 14 -49.19 0.60 25.15
N THR A 15 -48.64 -0.60 25.07
CA THR A 15 -48.05 -1.24 23.89
C THR A 15 -46.64 -0.74 23.56
N ASP A 16 -45.67 -1.60 23.83
CA ASP A 16 -44.30 -1.60 23.35
C ASP A 16 -44.23 -1.38 21.84
N LEU A 17 -43.62 -0.27 21.40
CA LEU A 17 -43.11 -0.11 20.03
C LEU A 17 -41.86 0.80 20.05
N PHE A 18 -40.80 0.36 20.71
CA PHE A 18 -39.46 0.77 20.33
C PHE A 18 -38.75 -0.48 19.80
N GLY A 19 -39.07 -0.81 18.54
CA GLY A 19 -38.19 -1.69 17.77
C GLY A 19 -36.81 -1.03 17.68
N PRO A 20 -35.70 -1.78 17.83
CA PRO A 20 -34.43 -1.26 17.39
C PRO A 20 -34.55 -1.05 15.88
N ASP A 21 -34.42 0.19 15.43
CA ASP A 21 -34.18 0.51 14.02
C ASP A 21 -32.74 0.03 13.71
N SER A 22 -32.62 -1.29 13.63
CA SER A 22 -31.46 -2.02 13.19
C SER A 22 -31.43 -1.93 11.69
N SER A 23 -31.18 -0.73 11.17
CA SER A 23 -30.68 -0.57 9.82
C SER A 23 -29.21 -0.99 9.83
N ASP A 24 -28.97 -2.30 9.98
CA ASP A 24 -27.77 -2.96 9.46
C ASP A 24 -27.85 -2.80 7.93
N SER A 25 -27.44 -1.60 7.51
CA SER A 25 -26.98 -1.41 6.15
C SER A 25 -25.68 -2.18 6.10
N GLU A 26 -25.73 -3.39 5.56
CA GLU A 26 -24.56 -4.08 5.05
C GLU A 26 -23.88 -3.09 4.10
N ALA A 27 -22.92 -2.33 4.64
CA ALA A 27 -22.12 -1.43 3.86
C ALA A 27 -21.32 -2.33 2.93
N ASP A 28 -21.76 -2.43 1.66
CA ASP A 28 -21.11 -3.19 0.60
C ASP A 28 -19.59 -3.07 0.77
N GLU A 29 -18.96 -4.14 1.24
CA GLU A 29 -17.54 -4.13 1.56
C GLU A 29 -16.79 -3.87 0.25
N VAL A 30 -16.30 -2.65 0.07
CA VAL A 30 -15.77 -2.23 -1.22
C VAL A 30 -14.52 -3.06 -1.54
N CYS A 31 -14.67 -3.94 -2.55
CA CYS A 31 -13.61 -4.81 -2.99
C CYS A 31 -13.24 -4.54 -4.46
N ASP A 32 -12.00 -4.09 -4.68
CA ASP A 32 -11.45 -3.89 -6.03
C ASP A 32 -10.40 -4.97 -6.32
N THR A 33 -10.47 -5.59 -7.50
CA THR A 33 -9.50 -6.60 -7.95
C THR A 33 -8.73 -6.11 -9.17
N ALA A 34 -7.41 -5.98 -9.04
CA ALA A 34 -6.54 -5.55 -10.13
C ALA A 34 -6.23 -6.68 -11.14
N SER A 35 -5.70 -6.34 -12.32
CA SER A 35 -5.24 -7.31 -13.33
C SER A 35 -4.03 -8.13 -12.86
N SER A 36 -3.79 -9.29 -13.47
CA SER A 36 -2.67 -10.17 -13.10
C SER A 36 -1.40 -9.75 -13.82
N LEU A 37 -0.25 -9.87 -13.15
CA LEU A 37 1.06 -9.62 -13.73
C LEU A 37 1.89 -10.91 -13.66
N GLN A 38 2.26 -11.46 -14.82
CA GLN A 38 3.00 -12.71 -14.94
C GLN A 38 4.11 -12.57 -15.97
N GLU A 39 5.18 -11.89 -15.56
CA GLU A 39 6.35 -11.65 -16.41
C GLU A 39 7.63 -12.17 -15.74
N TRP A 40 8.61 -12.47 -16.59
CA TRP A 40 9.98 -12.82 -16.20
C TRP A 40 10.91 -11.65 -16.48
N HIS A 41 11.82 -11.36 -15.55
CA HIS A 41 12.73 -10.22 -15.64
C HIS A 41 14.18 -10.62 -15.41
N ASP A 42 15.10 -10.00 -16.15
CA ASP A 42 16.54 -10.30 -16.08
C ASP A 42 17.23 -9.64 -14.88
N SER A 43 16.63 -8.62 -14.29
CA SER A 43 17.17 -7.90 -13.14
C SER A 43 16.06 -7.39 -12.22
N TRP A 44 16.42 -7.08 -10.97
CA TRP A 44 15.49 -6.45 -10.03
C TRP A 44 15.07 -5.06 -10.50
N GLU A 45 15.93 -4.36 -11.23
CA GLU A 45 15.62 -3.06 -11.84
C GLU A 45 14.50 -3.19 -12.87
N ALA A 46 14.66 -4.10 -13.85
CA ALA A 46 13.64 -4.36 -14.87
C ALA A 46 12.30 -4.81 -14.24
N PHE A 47 12.36 -5.63 -13.19
CA PHE A 47 11.17 -5.99 -12.41
C PHE A 47 10.48 -4.76 -11.81
N PHE A 48 11.23 -3.83 -11.20
CA PHE A 48 10.65 -2.63 -10.61
C PHE A 48 10.15 -1.64 -11.66
N ASP A 49 10.73 -1.62 -12.86
CA ASP A 49 10.23 -0.80 -13.97
C ASP A 49 8.87 -1.32 -14.44
N THR A 50 8.72 -2.63 -14.69
CA THR A 50 7.42 -3.25 -14.98
C THR A 50 6.43 -3.00 -13.84
N LEU A 51 6.86 -3.15 -12.58
CA LEU A 51 5.97 -2.90 -11.43
C LEU A 51 5.44 -1.46 -11.43
N ARG A 52 6.27 -0.46 -11.73
CA ARG A 52 5.84 0.94 -11.79
C ARG A 52 4.80 1.17 -12.90
N LEU A 53 4.97 0.52 -14.06
CA LEU A 53 3.97 0.59 -15.14
C LEU A 53 2.65 -0.01 -14.68
N TYR A 54 2.70 -1.19 -14.06
CA TYR A 54 1.52 -1.86 -13.51
C TYR A 54 0.82 -1.02 -12.43
N GLU A 55 1.59 -0.46 -11.49
CA GLU A 55 1.12 0.46 -10.43
C GLU A 55 0.38 1.67 -11.03
N ALA A 56 0.94 2.28 -12.07
CA ALA A 56 0.32 3.40 -12.76
C ALA A 56 -0.96 3.00 -13.50
N GLN A 57 -0.94 1.89 -14.23
CA GLN A 57 -2.10 1.38 -14.97
C GLN A 57 -3.27 1.05 -14.04
N THR A 58 -2.99 0.53 -12.85
CA THR A 58 -4.00 0.03 -11.92
C THR A 58 -4.26 0.97 -10.73
N ALA A 59 -3.65 2.16 -10.74
CA ALA A 59 -3.80 3.18 -9.69
C ALA A 59 -3.55 2.65 -8.26
N GLN A 60 -2.54 1.81 -8.10
CA GLN A 60 -2.16 1.23 -6.81
C GLN A 60 -0.66 1.37 -6.56
N LEU A 61 -0.23 1.30 -5.30
CA LEU A 61 1.18 1.36 -4.95
C LEU A 61 1.57 0.23 -4.01
N TYR A 62 2.69 -0.40 -4.32
CA TYR A 62 3.33 -1.40 -3.51
C TYR A 62 4.58 -0.84 -2.85
N ARG A 63 4.90 -1.39 -1.69
CA ARG A 63 6.17 -1.16 -1.00
C ARG A 63 6.79 -2.48 -0.62
N VAL A 64 8.11 -2.55 -0.74
CA VAL A 64 8.87 -3.71 -0.26
C VAL A 64 8.68 -3.83 1.24
N ARG A 65 8.08 -4.94 1.67
CA ARG A 65 7.87 -5.29 3.07
C ARG A 65 9.07 -6.02 3.64
N SER A 66 9.56 -7.00 2.90
CA SER A 66 10.71 -7.80 3.31
C SER A 66 11.44 -8.33 2.10
N THR A 67 12.74 -8.58 2.29
CA THR A 67 13.60 -9.24 1.32
C THR A 67 14.21 -10.48 1.96
N THR A 68 14.58 -11.43 1.13
CA THR A 68 15.39 -12.59 1.52
C THR A 68 16.64 -12.57 0.68
N ASN A 69 17.79 -12.34 1.32
CA ASN A 69 19.07 -12.27 0.64
C ASN A 69 19.50 -13.64 0.06
N ALA A 70 20.04 -13.64 -1.16
CA ALA A 70 20.45 -14.84 -1.89
C ALA A 70 21.61 -15.56 -1.19
N LYS A 71 22.66 -14.83 -0.79
CA LYS A 71 23.82 -15.39 -0.06
C LYS A 71 23.41 -16.04 1.25
N ALA A 72 22.58 -15.36 2.05
CA ALA A 72 22.08 -15.90 3.31
C ALA A 72 21.24 -17.17 3.10
N ARG A 73 20.47 -17.25 2.01
CA ARG A 73 19.70 -18.44 1.64
C ARG A 73 20.61 -19.57 1.16
N ASN A 74 21.63 -19.26 0.36
CA ASN A 74 22.63 -20.22 -0.09
C ASN A 74 23.33 -20.87 1.10
N VAL A 75 23.78 -20.11 2.10
CA VAL A 75 24.39 -20.67 3.33
C VAL A 75 23.48 -21.72 3.99
N LYS A 76 22.17 -21.44 4.08
CA LYS A 76 21.18 -22.39 4.64
C LYS A 76 21.01 -23.63 3.78
N ILE A 77 20.97 -23.49 2.46
CA ILE A 77 20.93 -24.62 1.52
C ILE A 77 22.20 -25.46 1.68
N ARG A 78 23.34 -24.80 1.86
CA ARG A 78 24.63 -25.43 1.97
C ARG A 78 24.79 -26.32 3.20
N ALA A 79 24.12 -25.95 4.30
CA ALA A 79 24.11 -26.70 5.55
C ALA A 79 23.18 -27.93 5.55
N LYS A 80 22.33 -28.12 4.53
CA LYS A 80 21.44 -29.29 4.46
C LYS A 80 22.21 -30.57 4.11
N LYS A 81 21.91 -31.68 4.79
CA LYS A 81 22.52 -33.01 4.53
C LYS A 81 22.30 -33.53 3.10
N ARG A 82 21.11 -33.27 2.53
CA ARG A 82 20.79 -33.54 1.12
C ARG A 82 20.64 -32.22 0.39
N ARG A 83 21.75 -31.70 -0.11
CA ARG A 83 21.77 -30.47 -0.90
C ARG A 83 21.51 -30.80 -2.37
N ASN A 84 20.66 -30.00 -3.00
CA ASN A 84 20.60 -29.90 -4.45
C ASN A 84 21.41 -28.69 -4.90
N GLU A 85 22.54 -28.90 -5.59
CA GLU A 85 23.39 -27.79 -6.07
C GLU A 85 22.65 -26.92 -7.11
N ARG A 86 21.63 -27.47 -7.79
CA ARG A 86 20.74 -26.70 -8.69
C ARG A 86 19.85 -25.70 -7.95
N GLU A 87 19.74 -25.78 -6.63
CA GLU A 87 19.01 -24.81 -5.80
C GLU A 87 19.89 -23.64 -5.35
N ILE A 88 21.18 -23.62 -5.68
CA ILE A 88 22.04 -22.48 -5.34
C ILE A 88 21.70 -21.30 -6.26
N PHE A 89 21.36 -20.19 -5.62
CA PHE A 89 20.97 -18.97 -6.31
C PHE A 89 22.21 -18.13 -6.65
N PRO A 90 22.26 -17.49 -7.83
CA PRO A 90 23.32 -16.54 -8.14
C PRO A 90 23.27 -15.35 -7.18
N GLU A 91 24.37 -15.11 -6.47
CA GLU A 91 24.46 -14.02 -5.48
C GLU A 91 24.50 -12.62 -6.13
N SER A 92 24.78 -12.54 -7.44
CA SER A 92 24.75 -11.29 -8.22
C SER A 92 23.39 -10.59 -8.20
N PHE A 93 22.30 -11.33 -7.97
CA PHE A 93 20.97 -10.76 -7.83
C PHE A 93 20.71 -10.12 -6.46
N ILE A 94 21.62 -10.28 -5.48
CA ILE A 94 21.53 -9.78 -4.10
C ILE A 94 20.40 -10.42 -3.29
N ASP A 95 19.15 -10.27 -3.74
CA ASP A 95 17.96 -10.84 -3.13
C ASP A 95 17.42 -12.01 -3.94
N TYR A 96 17.10 -13.10 -3.24
CA TYR A 96 16.38 -14.25 -3.76
C TYR A 96 14.87 -13.98 -3.85
N ASN A 97 14.30 -13.26 -2.90
CA ASN A 97 12.86 -12.99 -2.85
C ASN A 97 12.60 -11.59 -2.29
N LYS A 98 11.58 -10.93 -2.82
CA LYS A 98 11.00 -9.72 -2.26
C LYS A 98 9.50 -9.91 -2.08
N LYS A 99 9.01 -9.60 -0.89
CA LYS A 99 7.58 -9.48 -0.61
C LYS A 99 7.21 -8.01 -0.59
N LEU A 100 6.18 -7.67 -1.32
CA LEU A 100 5.61 -6.33 -1.41
C LEU A 100 4.18 -6.34 -0.88
N LEU A 101 3.76 -5.21 -0.35
CA LEU A 101 2.39 -5.02 0.15
C LEU A 101 1.84 -3.67 -0.32
N CYS A 102 0.52 -3.59 -0.46
CA CYS A 102 -0.18 -2.35 -0.76
C CYS A 102 0.17 -1.28 0.29
N THR A 103 0.39 -0.02 -0.08
CA THR A 103 0.67 1.07 0.88
C THR A 103 -0.35 1.16 2.02
N HIS A 104 -1.59 0.73 1.80
CA HIS A 104 -2.65 0.67 2.79
C HIS A 104 -2.67 -0.60 3.66
N GLY A 105 -1.75 -1.53 3.44
CA GLY A 105 -1.63 -2.80 4.20
C GLY A 105 -0.61 -2.75 5.35
N TRP A 106 0.05 -1.62 5.57
CA TRP A 106 1.11 -1.52 6.57
C TRP A 106 0.55 -1.43 7.97
N THR A 107 0.86 -2.34 8.89
CA THR A 107 0.41 -2.20 10.28
C THR A 107 1.14 -1.05 10.96
N THR A 108 0.40 -0.08 11.49
CA THR A 108 0.96 1.02 12.29
C THR A 108 0.87 0.67 13.76
N LYS A 109 2.01 0.68 14.47
CA LYS A 109 2.00 0.67 15.93
C LYS A 109 1.58 2.05 16.45
N PRO A 110 0.70 2.16 17.45
CA PRO A 110 0.45 3.42 18.14
C PRO A 110 1.78 3.99 18.67
N ARG A 111 2.01 5.30 18.52
CA ARG A 111 3.23 5.99 18.99
C ARG A 111 2.97 6.96 20.15
N GLY A 112 1.83 6.84 20.83
CA GLY A 112 1.46 7.70 21.95
C GLY A 112 0.17 7.25 22.63
N ASP A 113 -0.19 7.97 23.68
CA ASP A 113 -1.39 7.83 24.52
C ASP A 113 -2.72 8.21 23.81
N GLY A 114 -2.65 8.75 22.59
CA GLY A 114 -3.83 9.07 21.78
C GLY A 114 -4.47 10.43 22.08
N GLN A 115 -3.82 11.30 22.86
CA GLN A 115 -4.40 12.59 23.30
C GLN A 115 -4.49 13.65 22.19
N ARG A 116 -3.92 13.43 21.01
CA ARG A 116 -3.99 14.37 19.87
C ARG A 116 -4.99 13.87 18.82
N SER A 117 -5.88 14.75 18.36
CA SER A 117 -6.75 14.53 17.19
C SER A 117 -5.92 14.53 15.90
N VAL A 118 -5.19 13.44 15.64
CA VAL A 118 -4.47 13.26 14.39
C VAL A 118 -5.47 12.88 13.29
N HIS A 119 -5.39 13.54 12.13
CA HIS A 119 -6.03 13.08 10.90
C HIS A 119 -5.63 11.64 10.63
N HIS A 120 -6.53 10.72 10.93
CA HIS A 120 -6.21 9.31 10.95
C HIS A 120 -6.27 8.76 9.53
N ARG A 121 -5.24 9.00 8.71
CA ARG A 121 -4.99 8.15 7.53
C ARG A 121 -4.47 6.81 8.03
N ARG A 122 -5.40 5.98 8.53
CA ARG A 122 -5.17 4.58 8.93
C ARG A 122 -4.67 3.84 7.71
N SER A 123 -3.72 2.96 7.93
CA SER A 123 -3.65 1.74 7.14
C SER A 123 -5.03 1.09 7.14
N SER A 124 -5.58 0.78 5.96
CA SER A 124 -6.87 0.07 5.88
C SER A 124 -6.73 -1.41 6.27
N GLY A 125 -5.53 -1.85 6.65
CA GLY A 125 -5.23 -3.26 6.85
C GLY A 125 -5.33 -4.05 5.55
N CYS A 126 -5.11 -3.40 4.40
CA CYS A 126 -5.24 -4.04 3.08
C CYS A 126 -4.41 -5.33 3.01
N GLY A 127 -5.09 -6.44 2.71
CA GLY A 127 -4.48 -7.77 2.65
C GLY A 127 -3.75 -8.08 1.34
N VAL A 128 -3.67 -7.13 0.41
CA VAL A 128 -2.99 -7.31 -0.87
C VAL A 128 -1.49 -7.44 -0.69
N THR A 129 -0.97 -8.54 -1.22
CA THR A 129 0.43 -8.87 -1.19
C THR A 129 0.89 -9.39 -2.54
N MET A 130 2.13 -9.10 -2.86
CA MET A 130 2.79 -9.54 -4.08
C MET A 130 4.17 -10.07 -3.70
N SER A 131 4.57 -11.21 -4.26
CA SER A 131 5.89 -11.78 -4.04
C SER A 131 6.58 -12.02 -5.35
N ALA A 132 7.84 -11.60 -5.43
CA ALA A 132 8.71 -11.86 -6.55
C ALA A 132 9.89 -12.71 -6.09
N THR A 133 10.24 -13.71 -6.88
CA THR A 133 11.25 -14.70 -6.51
C THR A 133 12.16 -14.97 -7.70
N LEU A 134 13.46 -15.08 -7.42
CA LEU A 134 14.48 -15.55 -8.35
C LEU A 134 14.26 -17.04 -8.61
N SER A 135 14.13 -17.42 -9.87
CA SER A 135 13.85 -18.79 -10.28
C SER A 135 14.56 -19.10 -11.60
N LEU A 136 14.86 -20.38 -11.82
CA LEU A 136 15.37 -20.82 -13.11
C LEU A 136 14.22 -20.78 -14.12
N CYS A 137 14.36 -19.98 -15.16
CA CYS A 137 13.38 -19.84 -16.22
C CYS A 137 13.37 -21.13 -17.07
N PRO A 138 12.22 -21.83 -17.21
CA PRO A 138 12.15 -23.08 -17.96
C PRO A 138 12.55 -22.91 -19.43
N ASP A 139 12.17 -21.79 -20.05
CA ASP A 139 12.34 -21.56 -21.48
C ASP A 139 13.78 -21.18 -21.86
N SER A 140 14.42 -20.36 -21.03
CA SER A 140 15.78 -19.86 -21.30
C SER A 140 16.87 -20.64 -20.55
N GLY A 141 16.51 -21.42 -19.53
CA GLY A 141 17.47 -22.09 -18.65
C GLY A 141 18.32 -21.14 -17.79
N THR A 142 17.99 -19.85 -17.76
CA THR A 142 18.73 -18.83 -17.00
C THR A 142 17.98 -18.40 -15.74
N TRP A 143 18.70 -17.83 -14.79
CA TRP A 143 18.10 -17.28 -13.56
C TRP A 143 17.42 -15.95 -13.84
N ARG A 144 16.12 -15.86 -13.55
CA ARG A 144 15.29 -14.67 -13.78
C ARG A 144 14.33 -14.47 -12.62
N ILE A 145 13.85 -13.25 -12.44
CA ILE A 145 12.87 -12.90 -11.42
C ILE A 145 11.48 -13.08 -12.00
N ARG A 146 10.57 -13.72 -11.25
CA ARG A 146 9.15 -13.81 -11.60
C ARG A 146 8.25 -13.44 -10.44
N PHE A 147 7.02 -13.04 -10.77
CA PHE A 147 5.93 -13.02 -9.81
C PHE A 147 5.60 -14.46 -9.37
N THR A 148 5.41 -14.65 -8.07
CA THR A 148 5.19 -15.98 -7.45
C THR A 148 3.93 -16.05 -6.60
N ASN A 149 3.49 -14.93 -6.05
CA ASN A 149 2.22 -14.80 -5.36
C ASN A 149 1.68 -13.39 -5.62
N HIS A 150 0.40 -13.26 -5.91
CA HIS A 150 -0.24 -11.96 -6.10
C HIS A 150 -1.70 -12.03 -5.65
N LYS A 151 -1.94 -11.63 -4.40
CA LYS A 151 -3.30 -11.39 -3.90
C LYS A 151 -3.72 -10.00 -4.35
N ARG A 152 -4.77 -9.94 -5.19
CA ARG A 152 -5.15 -8.73 -5.96
C ARG A 152 -6.38 -8.00 -5.44
N THR A 153 -7.15 -8.63 -4.57
CA THR A 153 -8.40 -8.08 -4.02
C THR A 153 -8.09 -7.19 -2.83
N HIS A 154 -8.33 -5.89 -3.01
CA HIS A 154 -8.19 -4.85 -2.00
C HIS A 154 -9.48 -4.72 -1.19
N ASN A 155 -9.38 -4.20 0.03
CA ASN A 155 -10.51 -3.81 0.89
C ASN A 155 -10.75 -2.29 0.86
N HIS A 156 -10.26 -1.63 -0.20
CA HIS A 156 -10.39 -0.20 -0.42
C HIS A 156 -10.40 0.07 -1.91
N GLN A 157 -10.95 1.22 -2.30
CA GLN A 157 -11.01 1.61 -3.70
C GLN A 157 -9.63 1.94 -4.27
N LEU A 158 -9.39 1.55 -5.51
CA LEU A 158 -8.26 1.99 -6.32
C LEU A 158 -8.64 3.25 -7.08
N ARG A 159 -8.25 4.41 -6.54
CA ARG A 159 -8.58 5.72 -7.12
C ARG A 159 -7.36 6.38 -7.72
N ARG A 160 -7.43 6.73 -9.02
CA ARG A 160 -6.34 7.43 -9.72
C ARG A 160 -5.94 8.74 -9.05
N ALA A 161 -6.92 9.52 -8.59
CA ALA A 161 -6.66 10.75 -7.84
C ALA A 161 -5.86 10.53 -6.55
N VAL A 162 -6.05 9.39 -5.87
CA VAL A 162 -5.26 9.04 -4.68
C VAL A 162 -3.86 8.60 -5.10
N TYR A 163 -3.76 7.77 -6.14
CA TYR A 163 -2.49 7.34 -6.73
C TYR A 163 -1.59 8.51 -7.11
N ASP A 164 -2.09 9.47 -7.89
CA ASP A 164 -1.30 10.61 -8.38
C ASP A 164 -0.81 11.52 -7.22
N ASN A 165 -1.56 11.57 -6.11
CA ASN A 165 -1.22 12.37 -4.94
C ASN A 165 -0.17 11.74 -4.01
N TYR A 166 0.25 10.49 -4.25
CA TYR A 166 1.30 9.90 -3.43
C TYR A 166 2.63 10.65 -3.60
N PRO A 167 3.38 10.90 -2.51
CA PRO A 167 4.65 11.62 -2.58
C PRO A 167 5.67 11.02 -3.56
N ALA A 168 5.66 9.70 -3.75
CA ALA A 168 6.54 9.05 -4.72
C ALA A 168 6.21 9.40 -6.18
N ASN A 169 4.93 9.67 -6.48
CA ASN A 169 4.43 9.97 -7.82
C ASN A 169 4.49 11.48 -8.12
N ARG A 170 4.45 12.33 -7.09
CA ARG A 170 4.61 13.79 -7.20
C ARG A 170 6.06 14.27 -7.23
N ARG A 171 7.04 13.37 -7.19
CA ARG A 171 8.46 13.74 -7.23
C ARG A 171 8.81 14.27 -8.62
N VAL A 172 9.34 15.49 -8.66
CA VAL A 172 9.92 16.07 -9.88
C VAL A 172 11.27 15.41 -10.13
N THR A 173 11.39 14.69 -11.25
CA THR A 173 12.63 14.01 -11.66
C THR A 173 13.30 14.65 -12.87
N ASP A 174 12.65 15.63 -13.48
CA ASP A 174 13.17 16.35 -14.66
C ASP A 174 14.52 17.02 -14.34
N PRO A 175 15.63 16.61 -15.01
CA PRO A 175 16.96 17.11 -14.71
C PRO A 175 17.09 18.63 -14.85
N ASP A 176 16.46 19.20 -15.88
CA ASP A 176 16.54 20.64 -16.16
C ASP A 176 15.84 21.45 -15.06
N THR A 177 14.65 21.01 -14.65
CA THR A 177 13.93 21.60 -13.51
C THR A 177 14.76 21.51 -12.24
N LEU A 178 15.40 20.37 -11.97
CA LEU A 178 16.24 20.19 -10.78
C LEU A 178 17.46 21.12 -10.80
N ILE A 179 18.11 21.33 -11.96
CA ILE A 179 19.22 22.27 -12.10
C ILE A 179 18.77 23.69 -11.76
N VAL A 180 17.62 24.13 -12.30
CA VAL A 180 17.07 25.46 -12.05
C VAL A 180 16.72 25.66 -10.57
N VAL A 181 16.04 24.69 -9.95
CA VAL A 181 15.71 24.73 -8.52
C VAL A 181 16.98 24.83 -7.67
N ASN A 182 17.99 24.02 -7.96
CA ASN A 182 19.26 24.06 -7.23
C ASN A 182 19.96 25.41 -7.34
N LYS A 183 19.94 26.05 -8.51
CA LYS A 183 20.47 27.41 -8.70
C LYS A 183 19.72 28.43 -7.85
N LEU A 184 18.38 28.38 -7.84
CA LEU A 184 17.56 29.30 -7.05
C LEU A 184 17.72 29.10 -5.54
N VAL A 185 17.86 27.85 -5.09
CA VAL A 185 18.15 27.53 -3.68
C VAL A 185 19.53 28.05 -3.28
N LYS A 186 20.56 27.87 -4.11
CA LYS A 186 21.90 28.45 -3.88
C LYS A 186 21.89 29.97 -3.79
N ALA A 187 21.00 30.63 -4.54
CA ALA A 187 20.79 32.07 -4.47
C ALA A 187 19.93 32.51 -3.26
N ALA A 188 19.67 31.63 -2.29
CA ALA A 188 18.83 31.87 -1.13
C ALA A 188 17.41 32.39 -1.46
N ALA A 189 16.87 32.03 -2.63
CA ALA A 189 15.52 32.40 -3.01
C ALA A 189 14.50 31.74 -2.07
N LYS A 190 13.47 32.51 -1.69
CA LYS A 190 12.41 32.00 -0.80
C LYS A 190 11.67 30.84 -1.48
N PRO A 191 11.39 29.71 -0.79
CA PRO A 191 10.73 28.54 -1.38
C PRO A 191 9.41 28.86 -2.10
N LYS A 192 8.59 29.76 -1.55
CA LYS A 192 7.34 30.21 -2.20
C LYS A 192 7.58 30.87 -3.57
N LYS A 193 8.67 31.63 -3.72
CA LYS A 193 9.04 32.26 -5.00
C LYS A 193 9.56 31.22 -6.00
N ILE A 194 10.32 30.24 -5.52
CA ILE A 194 10.80 29.11 -6.36
C ILE A 194 9.60 28.33 -6.91
N LEU A 195 8.64 27.96 -6.04
CA LEU A 195 7.43 27.26 -6.47
C LEU A 195 6.63 28.06 -7.49
N LYS A 196 6.42 29.37 -7.23
CA LYS A 196 5.69 30.25 -8.15
C LYS A 196 6.38 30.32 -9.52
N TYR A 197 7.70 30.49 -9.53
CA TYR A 197 8.50 30.51 -10.76
C TYR A 197 8.36 29.21 -11.56
N LEU A 198 8.38 28.05 -10.88
CA LEU A 198 8.18 26.76 -11.54
C LEU A 198 6.78 26.64 -12.14
N GLN A 199 5.73 27.05 -11.41
CA GLN A 199 4.36 27.04 -11.91
C GLN A 199 4.21 27.92 -13.16
N GLU A 200 4.79 29.13 -13.14
CA GLU A 200 4.77 30.08 -14.25
C GLU A 200 5.54 29.59 -15.48
N THR A 201 6.65 28.86 -15.28
CA THR A 201 7.53 28.40 -16.39
C THR A 201 7.16 27.03 -16.96
N THR A 202 6.55 26.15 -16.16
CA THR A 202 6.23 24.78 -16.59
C THR A 202 4.76 24.54 -16.93
N GLY A 203 3.86 25.48 -16.59
CA GLY A 203 2.42 25.36 -16.85
C GLY A 203 1.74 24.22 -16.08
N LYS A 204 2.42 23.60 -15.11
CA LYS A 204 1.88 22.52 -14.27
C LYS A 204 1.51 23.11 -12.90
N ASN A 205 0.21 23.09 -12.60
CA ASN A 205 -0.33 23.49 -11.29
C ASN A 205 -0.13 22.41 -10.22
#